data_AF-A0A7G9GXF9-F1
#
_entry.id   AF-A0A7G9GXF9-F1
#
_cell.length_a   1.000
_cell.length_b   1.000
_cell.length_c   1.000
_cell.angle_alpha   90.00
_cell.angle_beta   90.00
_cell.angle_gamma   90.00
#
_symmetry.space_group_name_H-M   'P 1'
#
loop_
_entity.id
_entity.type
_entity.pdbx_description
1 polymer ?
#
loop_
_entity_poly.entity_id
_entity_poly.type
_entity_poly.pdbx_seq_one_letter_code
_entity_poly.pdbx_strand_id
1 'polypeptide(L)'
;MTFDQFLKEIQFPKPYLLDMRDYEIDFLIHAADEYNFDKTKLMYAIVDYREKHKCNNRIFFKDKKTGKVYKSKKDYFLQNNIPLWNAYKRDDNLEEITLNELDKIGVDFLEL
;
A
#
# COMPACT_ATOMS: atom_id res chain seq x y z
N MET A 1 -2.25 26.28 -11.87
CA MET A 1 -3.03 25.04 -11.92
C MET A 1 -2.76 24.18 -10.68
N THR A 2 -3.77 23.48 -10.14
CA THR A 2 -3.60 22.50 -9.04
C THR A 2 -3.21 21.12 -9.57
N PHE A 3 -2.67 20.24 -8.72
CA PHE A 3 -2.32 18.86 -9.11
C PHE A 3 -3.55 18.08 -9.60
N ASP A 4 -4.68 18.23 -8.92
CA ASP A 4 -5.93 17.56 -9.30
C ASP A 4 -6.50 18.05 -10.63
N GLN A 5 -6.37 19.35 -10.91
CA GLN A 5 -6.73 19.91 -12.21
C GLN A 5 -5.79 19.39 -13.30
N PHE A 6 -4.48 19.39 -13.06
CA PHE A 6 -3.49 18.84 -13.99
C PHE A 6 -3.83 17.41 -14.39
N LEU A 7 -4.03 16.51 -13.43
CA LEU A 7 -4.38 15.11 -13.71
C LEU A 7 -5.69 14.96 -14.49
N LYS A 8 -6.68 15.84 -14.26
CA LYS A 8 -7.94 15.84 -15.03
C LYS A 8 -7.73 16.28 -16.47
N GLU A 9 -6.94 17.32 -16.70
CA GLU A 9 -6.63 17.84 -18.04
C GLU A 9 -5.93 16.77 -18.91
N ILE A 10 -4.99 16.03 -18.32
CA ILE A 10 -4.27 14.94 -19.00
C ILE A 10 -5.00 13.59 -18.93
N GLN A 11 -6.19 13.57 -18.32
CA GLN A 11 -7.01 12.37 -18.10
C GLN A 11 -6.26 11.21 -17.42
N PHE A 12 -5.30 11.52 -16.53
CA PHE A 12 -4.50 10.52 -15.85
C PHE A 12 -5.22 9.98 -14.60
N PRO A 13 -5.44 8.66 -14.49
CA PRO A 13 -6.09 8.07 -13.32
C PRO A 13 -5.21 8.17 -12.06
N LYS A 14 -5.69 8.89 -11.03
CA LYS A 14 -5.01 9.00 -9.71
C LYS A 14 -4.56 7.66 -9.10
N PRO A 15 -5.31 6.55 -9.19
CA PRO A 15 -4.86 5.27 -8.63
C PRO A 15 -3.53 4.77 -9.20
N TYR A 16 -3.20 5.11 -10.46
CA TYR A 16 -1.97 4.67 -11.11
C TYR A 16 -0.72 5.33 -10.50
N LEU A 17 -0.88 6.46 -9.78
CA LEU A 17 0.21 7.08 -9.03
C LEU A 17 0.80 6.16 -7.94
N LEU A 18 0.04 5.16 -7.48
CA LEU A 18 0.53 4.20 -6.48
C LEU A 18 1.57 3.25 -7.07
N ASP A 19 1.37 2.81 -8.31
CA ASP A 19 2.19 1.79 -8.96
C ASP A 19 2.54 2.22 -10.40
N MET A 20 3.28 3.33 -10.49
CA MET A 20 3.72 3.86 -11.78
C MET A 20 4.91 3.09 -12.32
N ARG A 21 4.84 2.78 -13.61
CA ARG A 21 5.96 2.32 -14.45
C ARG A 21 6.75 3.50 -14.97
N ASP A 22 8.01 3.25 -15.36
CA ASP A 22 8.92 4.30 -15.83
C ASP A 22 8.32 5.16 -16.95
N TYR A 23 7.65 4.53 -17.91
CA TYR A 23 7.01 5.25 -19.01
C TYR A 23 5.81 6.13 -18.60
N GLU A 24 5.15 5.82 -17.48
CA GLU A 24 4.06 6.64 -16.93
C GLU A 24 4.64 7.87 -16.22
N ILE A 25 5.84 7.75 -15.64
CA ILE A 25 6.59 8.87 -15.09
C ILE A 25 7.05 9.80 -16.23
N ASP A 26 7.60 9.24 -17.30
CA ASP A 26 8.02 10.02 -18.48
C ASP A 26 6.82 10.76 -19.10
N PHE A 27 5.67 10.09 -19.24
CA PHE A 27 4.43 10.72 -19.70
C PHE A 27 4.03 11.92 -18.83
N LEU A 28 4.04 11.76 -17.50
CA LEU A 28 3.68 12.84 -16.58
C LEU A 28 4.66 14.02 -16.64
N ILE A 29 5.96 13.75 -16.84
CA ILE A 29 6.99 14.80 -16.98
C ILE A 29 6.80 15.58 -18.29
N HIS A 30 6.53 14.89 -19.40
CA HIS A 30 6.26 15.53 -20.68
C HIS A 30 4.96 16.34 -20.65
N ALA A 31 3.89 15.77 -20.09
CA ALA A 31 2.63 16.49 -19.94
C ALA A 31 2.76 17.70 -19.00
N ALA A 32 3.66 17.66 -18.01
CA ALA A 32 3.94 18.82 -17.18
C ALA A 32 4.54 19.98 -18.00
N ASP A 33 5.40 19.71 -18.99
CA ASP A 33 5.90 20.76 -19.89
C ASP A 33 4.78 21.32 -20.77
N GLU A 34 3.98 20.45 -21.40
CA GLU A 34 2.91 20.85 -22.33
C GLU A 34 1.84 21.72 -21.66
N TYR A 35 1.49 21.40 -20.41
CA TYR A 35 0.48 22.12 -19.64
C TYR A 35 1.05 23.17 -18.69
N ASN A 36 2.35 23.49 -18.83
CA ASN A 36 3.08 24.47 -18.02
C ASN A 36 2.88 24.25 -16.50
N PHE A 37 2.93 22.99 -16.09
CA PHE A 37 2.87 22.56 -14.69
C PHE A 37 4.27 22.38 -14.12
N ASP A 38 4.48 22.83 -12.90
CA ASP A 38 5.77 22.73 -12.24
C ASP A 38 6.14 21.26 -11.96
N LYS A 39 7.23 20.79 -12.57
CA LYS A 39 7.73 19.42 -12.42
C LYS A 39 8.15 19.09 -10.99
N THR A 40 8.73 20.03 -10.27
CA THR A 40 9.12 19.82 -8.87
C THR A 40 7.86 19.61 -8.02
N LYS A 41 6.84 20.43 -8.23
CA LYS A 41 5.53 20.29 -7.58
C LYS A 41 4.83 18.98 -7.96
N LEU A 42 4.96 18.53 -9.22
CA LEU A 42 4.46 17.23 -9.66
C LEU A 42 5.12 16.10 -8.87
N MET A 43 6.45 16.08 -8.80
CA MET A 43 7.19 15.03 -8.08
C MET A 43 6.82 15.01 -6.59
N TYR A 44 6.72 16.18 -5.94
CA TYR A 44 6.27 16.26 -4.56
C TYR A 44 4.85 15.74 -4.37
N ALA A 45 3.91 16.11 -5.24
CA ALA A 45 2.53 15.65 -5.16
C ALA A 45 2.38 14.13 -5.36
N ILE A 46 3.19 13.56 -6.25
CA ILE A 46 3.26 12.10 -6.47
C ILE A 46 3.76 11.39 -5.20
N VAL A 47 4.85 11.88 -4.60
CA VAL A 47 5.41 11.28 -3.39
C VAL A 47 4.43 11.41 -2.23
N ASP A 48 3.85 12.59 -2.01
CA ASP A 48 2.85 12.84 -0.97
C ASP A 48 1.60 11.95 -1.16
N TYR A 49 1.11 11.81 -2.40
CA TYR A 49 0.02 10.89 -2.72
C TYR A 49 0.40 9.43 -2.41
N ARG A 50 1.59 9.00 -2.83
CA ARG A 50 2.09 7.66 -2.53
C ARG A 50 2.25 7.43 -1.04
N GLU A 51 2.72 8.38 -0.26
CA GLU A 51 2.90 8.26 1.18
C GLU A 51 1.55 8.20 1.90
N LYS A 52 0.62 9.10 1.57
CA LYS A 52 -0.75 9.10 2.12
C LYS A 52 -1.51 7.81 1.84
N HIS A 53 -1.21 7.15 0.72
CA HIS A 53 -1.92 5.95 0.28
C HIS A 53 -1.08 4.66 0.39
N LYS A 54 0.20 4.74 0.77
CA LYS A 54 1.07 3.58 1.05
C LYS A 54 0.62 2.80 2.29
N CYS A 55 -0.08 3.43 3.22
CA CYS A 55 -0.52 2.80 4.46
C CYS A 55 -1.55 1.67 4.28
N ASN A 56 -2.07 1.43 3.08
CA ASN A 56 -3.20 0.50 2.91
C ASN A 56 -2.86 -0.96 2.52
N ASN A 57 -1.59 -1.31 2.25
CA ASN A 57 -1.24 -2.67 1.78
C ASN A 57 -0.32 -3.47 2.72
N ARG A 58 -0.13 -3.06 3.98
CA ARG A 58 0.41 -3.99 4.97
C ARG A 58 -0.71 -4.93 5.39
N ILE A 59 -0.72 -6.11 4.77
CA ILE A 59 -1.60 -7.22 5.14
C ILE A 59 -0.95 -7.93 6.33
N PHE A 60 -1.65 -7.91 7.45
CA PHE A 60 -1.35 -8.69 8.64
C PHE A 60 -2.21 -9.94 8.63
N PHE A 61 -1.82 -10.93 9.43
CA PHE A 61 -2.57 -12.16 9.56
C PHE A 61 -3.06 -12.29 10.98
N LYS A 62 -4.36 -12.48 11.17
CA LYS A 62 -4.93 -12.81 12.47
C LYS A 62 -5.34 -14.25 12.50
N ASP A 63 -4.93 -14.96 13.54
CA ASP A 63 -5.42 -16.30 13.82
C ASP A 63 -6.85 -16.21 14.36
N LYS A 64 -7.79 -16.85 13.67
CA LYS A 64 -9.22 -16.85 14.02
C LYS A 64 -9.50 -17.52 15.36
N LYS A 65 -8.66 -18.45 15.81
CA LYS A 65 -8.86 -19.19 17.07
C LYS A 65 -8.31 -18.43 18.27
N THR A 66 -7.10 -17.89 18.15
CA THR A 66 -6.41 -17.24 19.27
C THR A 66 -6.56 -15.72 19.29
N GLY A 67 -6.99 -15.12 18.18
CA GLY A 67 -7.10 -13.67 18.02
C GLY A 67 -5.75 -12.96 17.86
N LYS A 68 -4.63 -13.69 17.91
CA LYS A 68 -3.29 -13.12 17.78
C LYS A 68 -3.03 -12.62 16.36
N VAL A 69 -2.36 -11.48 16.28
CA VAL A 69 -1.98 -10.83 15.03
C VAL A 69 -0.50 -11.11 14.74
N TYR A 70 -0.19 -11.34 13.47
CA TYR A 70 1.14 -11.63 12.98
C TYR A 70 1.45 -10.71 11.80
N LYS A 71 2.70 -10.23 11.73
CA LYS A 71 3.18 -9.38 10.63
C LYS A 71 3.18 -10.09 9.28
N SER A 72 3.29 -11.41 9.27
CA SER A 72 3.27 -12.24 8.07
C SER A 72 2.79 -13.65 8.38
N LYS A 73 2.36 -14.40 7.34
CA LYS A 73 2.15 -15.85 7.47
C LYS A 73 3.38 -16.53 8.05
N LYS A 74 4.58 -16.18 7.56
CA LYS A 74 5.84 -16.78 8.02
C LYS A 74 5.99 -16.67 9.55
N ASP A 75 5.66 -15.53 10.14
CA ASP A 75 5.73 -15.32 11.58
C ASP A 75 4.74 -16.23 12.35
N TYR A 76 3.53 -16.40 11.83
CA TYR A 76 2.57 -17.37 12.39
C TYR A 76 3.13 -18.80 12.38
N PHE A 77 3.69 -19.25 11.25
CA PHE A 77 4.25 -20.60 11.13
C PHE A 77 5.46 -20.80 12.06
N LEU A 78 6.34 -19.79 12.17
CA LEU A 78 7.50 -19.82 13.07
C LEU A 78 7.09 -19.88 14.54
N GLN A 79 6.16 -19.02 14.97
CA GLN A 79 5.73 -18.96 16.37
C GLN A 79 4.91 -20.17 16.81
N ASN A 80 4.23 -20.85 15.88
CA ASN A 80 3.42 -22.03 16.15
C ASN A 80 4.14 -23.36 15.84
N ASN A 81 5.46 -23.35 15.57
CA ASN A 81 6.26 -24.52 15.19
C ASN A 81 5.67 -25.33 14.02
N ILE A 82 5.01 -24.65 13.09
CA ILE A 82 4.41 -25.27 11.92
C ILE A 82 5.45 -25.24 10.78
N PRO A 83 5.66 -26.35 10.06
CA PRO A 83 6.60 -26.38 8.94
C PRO A 83 6.30 -25.30 7.88
N LEU A 84 7.31 -24.50 7.52
CA LEU A 84 7.17 -23.36 6.60
C LEU A 84 6.63 -23.74 5.21
N TRP A 85 6.80 -24.99 4.77
CA TRP A 85 6.23 -25.45 3.49
C TRP A 85 4.69 -25.41 3.46
N ASN A 86 4.05 -25.40 4.63
CA ASN A 86 2.61 -25.19 4.74
C ASN A 86 2.20 -23.70 4.59
N ALA A 87 3.14 -22.75 4.69
CA ALA A 87 2.84 -21.33 4.49
C ALA A 87 2.46 -20.98 3.03
N TYR A 88 2.84 -21.85 2.08
CA TYR A 88 2.46 -21.74 0.66
C TYR A 88 1.07 -22.29 0.36
N LYS A 89 0.43 -22.98 1.32
CA LYS A 89 -0.94 -23.45 1.19
C LYS A 89 -1.91 -22.39 1.71
N ARG A 90 -3.12 -22.38 1.16
CA ARG A 90 -4.22 -21.60 1.74
C ARG A 90 -4.52 -22.18 3.12
N ASP A 91 -4.51 -21.33 4.15
CA ASP A 91 -4.79 -21.72 5.53
C ASP A 91 -6.07 -21.00 5.97
N ASP A 92 -7.14 -21.74 6.17
CA ASP A 92 -8.46 -21.21 6.54
C ASP A 92 -8.50 -20.67 7.98
N ASN A 93 -7.47 -20.97 8.80
CA ASN A 93 -7.36 -20.49 10.18
C ASN A 93 -6.84 -19.05 10.27
N LEU A 94 -6.27 -18.50 9.19
CA LEU A 94 -5.77 -17.13 9.13
C LEU A 94 -6.73 -16.22 8.37
N GLU A 95 -6.97 -15.04 8.93
CA GLU A 95 -7.67 -13.93 8.30
C GLU A 95 -6.67 -12.84 7.93
N GLU A 96 -6.79 -12.32 6.70
CA GLU A 96 -6.00 -11.18 6.24
C GLU A 96 -6.64 -9.90 6.78
N ILE A 97 -5.85 -9.11 7.49
CA ILE A 97 -6.30 -7.88 8.13
C ILE A 97 -5.42 -6.73 7.67
N THR A 98 -6.05 -5.64 7.27
CA THR A 98 -5.35 -4.43 6.86
C THR A 98 -4.90 -3.61 8.07
N LEU A 99 -3.92 -2.72 7.87
CA LEU A 99 -3.47 -1.76 8.89
C LEU A 99 -4.65 -1.00 9.54
N ASN A 100 -5.60 -0.54 8.72
CA ASN A 100 -6.78 0.20 9.17
C ASN A 100 -7.74 -0.64 10.04
N GLU A 101 -7.78 -1.95 9.81
CA GLU A 101 -8.59 -2.86 10.62
C GLU A 101 -7.88 -3.20 11.93
N LEU A 102 -6.54 -3.26 11.96
CA LEU A 102 -5.79 -3.39 13.20
C LEU A 102 -5.96 -2.19 14.12
N ASP A 103 -5.91 -0.97 13.57
CA ASP A 103 -6.17 0.25 14.32
C ASP A 103 -7.56 0.25 14.97
N LYS A 104 -8.57 -0.27 14.27
CA LYS A 104 -9.93 -0.42 14.82
C LYS A 104 -10.03 -1.45 15.94
N ILE A 105 -9.15 -2.45 15.94
CA ILE A 105 -9.11 -3.50 16.96
C ILE A 105 -8.24 -3.08 18.17
N GLY A 106 -7.56 -1.93 18.09
CA GLY A 106 -6.76 -1.38 19.19
C GLY A 106 -5.46 -2.16 19.44
N VAL A 107 -4.90 -2.81 18.41
CA VAL A 107 -3.62 -3.51 18.50
C VAL A 107 -2.51 -2.52 18.21
N ASP A 108 -1.70 -2.21 19.21
CA ASP A 108 -0.64 -1.20 19.12
C ASP A 108 0.55 -1.72 18.29
N PHE A 109 0.94 -0.98 17.24
CA PHE A 109 1.96 -1.41 16.27
C PHE A 109 3.36 -1.59 16.86
N LEU A 110 3.61 -0.99 18.03
CA LEU A 110 4.91 -1.01 18.69
C LEU A 110 5.22 -2.34 19.40
N GLU A 111 4.22 -3.21 19.60
CA GLU A 111 4.37 -4.49 20.29
C GLU A 111 4.42 -5.72 19.35
N LEU A 112 4.10 -5.54 18.06
CA LEU A 112 4.28 -6.57 17.02
C LEU A 112 5.69 -6.54 16.48
#